data_AF-A0A178M5M2-F1
#
_entry.id   AF-A0A178M5M2-F1
#
_cell.length_a   1.000
_cell.length_b   1.000
_cell.length_c   1.000
_cell.angle_alpha   90.00
_cell.angle_beta   90.00
_cell.angle_gamma   90.00
#
_symmetry.space_group_name_H-M   'P 1'
#
loop_
_entity.id
_entity.type
_entity.pdbx_description
1 polymer ?
#
loop_
_entity_poly.entity_id
_entity_poly.type
_entity_poly.pdbx_seq_one_letter_code
_entity_poly.pdbx_strand_id
1 'polypeptide(L)'
;MKRTQSTMPTPQPLTDLRKRVPEAKKLIADLLTGLLGPVELDYDFYREWNGCWKVRVTVRGKTAGTLDFTLLSTPSGGMLAMPRPLPERWRTQTGITANDGTVWTLDDAGNLIPFTGSHPS
;
A
#
# COMPACT_ATOMS: atom_id res chain seq x y z
N MET A 1 7.06 -15.72 31.98
CA MET A 1 6.28 -14.51 31.64
C MET A 1 5.87 -14.62 30.17
N LYS A 2 4.58 -14.86 29.88
CA LYS A 2 4.08 -14.91 28.50
C LYS A 2 3.96 -13.46 28.02
N ARG A 3 4.77 -13.05 27.04
CA ARG A 3 4.54 -11.78 26.32
C ARG A 3 3.19 -11.92 25.62
N THR A 4 2.18 -11.23 26.13
CA THR A 4 0.92 -11.03 25.42
C THR A 4 1.26 -10.26 24.15
N GLN A 5 1.27 -10.95 23.02
CA GLN A 5 1.46 -10.35 21.72
C GLN A 5 0.18 -9.55 21.46
N SER A 6 0.20 -8.25 21.75
CA SER A 6 -0.89 -7.35 21.36
C SER A 6 -0.97 -7.38 19.84
N THR A 7 -1.93 -8.12 19.30
CA THR A 7 -2.22 -8.13 17.87
C THR A 7 -2.68 -6.72 17.52
N MET A 8 -1.79 -5.91 16.92
CA MET A 8 -2.21 -4.63 16.36
C MET A 8 -3.30 -4.94 15.32
N PRO A 9 -4.41 -4.17 15.29
CA PRO A 9 -5.41 -4.35 14.26
C PRO A 9 -4.74 -4.24 12.88
N THR A 10 -5.13 -5.07 11.92
CA THR A 10 -4.58 -5.00 10.56
C THR A 10 -5.38 -4.01 9.71
N PRO A 11 -4.75 -3.34 8.73
CA PRO A 11 -5.45 -2.47 7.80
C PRO A 11 -6.61 -3.19 7.13
N GLN A 12 -7.72 -2.48 6.99
CA GLN A 12 -8.96 -3.01 6.45
C GLN A 12 -9.26 -2.41 5.08
N PRO A 13 -10.07 -3.07 4.24
CA PRO A 13 -10.59 -2.47 3.01
C PRO A 13 -11.05 -1.03 3.21
N LEU A 14 -10.52 -0.09 2.42
CA LEU A 14 -11.11 1.24 2.35
C LEU A 14 -12.47 1.13 1.67
N THR A 15 -13.54 1.55 2.33
CA THR A 15 -14.91 1.45 1.77
C THR A 15 -15.43 2.78 1.24
N ASP A 16 -15.12 3.91 1.90
CA ASP A 16 -15.45 5.26 1.41
C ASP A 16 -14.20 6.02 0.93
N LEU A 17 -14.16 6.27 -0.38
CA LEU A 17 -13.06 6.96 -1.05
C LEU A 17 -13.36 8.43 -1.35
N ARG A 18 -14.61 8.89 -1.24
CA ARG A 18 -15.08 10.16 -1.83
C ARG A 18 -14.24 11.38 -1.46
N LYS A 19 -13.76 11.46 -0.22
CA LYS A 19 -12.93 12.56 0.28
C LYS A 19 -11.42 12.23 0.34
N ARG A 20 -11.06 10.99 0.01
CA ARG A 20 -9.70 10.44 0.18
C ARG A 20 -8.96 10.21 -1.14
N VAL A 21 -9.56 10.55 -2.28
CA VAL A 21 -8.89 10.48 -3.60
C VAL A 21 -7.58 11.29 -3.62
N PRO A 22 -7.51 12.55 -3.13
CA PRO A 22 -6.26 13.32 -3.15
C PRO A 22 -5.17 12.67 -2.29
N GLU A 23 -5.55 12.10 -1.15
CA GLU A 23 -4.66 11.37 -0.24
C GLU A 23 -4.08 10.12 -0.91
N ALA A 24 -4.92 9.32 -1.59
CA ALA A 24 -4.48 8.14 -2.34
C ALA A 24 -3.51 8.52 -3.47
N LYS A 25 -3.83 9.56 -4.24
CA LYS A 25 -2.95 10.05 -5.32
C LYS A 25 -1.61 10.53 -4.77
N LYS A 26 -1.60 11.31 -3.70
CA LYS A 26 -0.37 11.79 -3.07
C LYS A 26 0.49 10.62 -2.57
N LEU A 27 -0.10 9.67 -1.84
CA LEU A 27 0.62 8.53 -1.30
C LEU A 27 1.29 7.70 -2.41
N ILE A 28 0.56 7.41 -3.48
CA ILE A 28 1.09 6.68 -4.65
C ILE A 28 2.16 7.49 -5.38
N ALA A 29 1.95 8.79 -5.57
CA ALA A 29 2.91 9.66 -6.24
C ALA A 29 4.23 9.75 -5.47
N ASP A 30 4.18 9.96 -4.15
CA ASP A 30 5.36 10.02 -3.30
C ASP A 30 6.14 8.70 -3.36
N LEU A 31 5.43 7.57 -3.29
CA LEU A 31 6.00 6.22 -3.39
C LEU A 31 6.70 5.96 -4.74
N LEU A 32 6.01 6.21 -5.86
CA LEU A 32 6.56 5.98 -7.19
C LEU A 32 7.68 6.97 -7.52
N THR A 33 7.58 8.22 -7.05
CA THR A 33 8.63 9.22 -7.23
C THR A 33 9.91 8.83 -6.49
N GLY A 34 9.78 8.30 -5.26
CA GLY A 34 10.92 7.81 -4.49
C GLY A 34 11.64 6.63 -5.15
N LEU A 35 10.94 5.82 -5.95
CA LEU A 35 11.52 4.68 -6.66
C LEU A 35 12.09 5.03 -8.03
N LEU A 36 11.32 5.78 -8.82
CA LEU A 36 11.55 5.94 -10.26
C LEU A 36 12.13 7.33 -10.60
N GLY A 37 12.25 8.20 -9.60
CA GLY A 37 12.45 9.64 -9.82
C GLY A 37 11.15 10.32 -10.25
N PRO A 38 11.19 11.57 -10.73
CA PRO A 38 10.01 12.29 -11.18
C PRO A 38 9.19 11.51 -12.22
N VAL A 39 7.89 11.36 -11.96
CA VAL A 39 6.96 10.58 -12.80
C VAL A 39 5.70 11.39 -13.14
N GLU A 40 5.18 11.18 -14.35
CA GLU A 40 3.85 11.63 -14.74
C GLU A 40 2.86 10.47 -14.57
N LEU A 41 1.75 10.70 -13.88
CA LEU A 41 0.85 9.64 -13.42
C LEU A 41 -0.62 9.94 -13.78
N ASP A 42 -1.29 8.98 -14.40
CA ASP A 42 -2.74 8.93 -14.53
C ASP A 42 -3.34 7.90 -13.57
N TYR A 43 -4.59 8.12 -13.14
CA TYR A 43 -5.23 7.32 -12.10
C TYR A 43 -6.67 6.94 -12.50
N ASP A 44 -6.96 5.66 -12.50
CA ASP A 44 -8.32 5.12 -12.63
C ASP A 44 -8.71 4.37 -11.35
N PHE A 45 -9.86 4.72 -10.79
CA PHE A 45 -10.36 4.13 -9.54
C PHE A 45 -11.49 3.15 -9.82
N TYR A 46 -11.38 1.94 -9.26
CA TYR A 46 -12.35 0.86 -9.45
C TYR A 46 -12.82 0.32 -8.10
N ARG A 47 -14.13 0.04 -8.03
CA ARG A 47 -14.71 -0.73 -6.94
C ARG A 47 -14.51 -2.22 -7.23
N GLU A 48 -13.89 -2.95 -6.31
CA GLU A 48 -13.78 -4.41 -6.40
C GLU A 48 -14.98 -5.11 -5.71
N TRP A 49 -15.28 -6.34 -6.14
CA TRP A 49 -16.42 -7.13 -5.65
C TRP A 49 -16.34 -7.44 -4.15
N ASN A 50 -15.13 -7.55 -3.59
CA ASN A 50 -14.87 -7.76 -2.17
C ASN A 50 -15.07 -6.48 -1.33
N GLY A 51 -15.45 -5.38 -1.96
CA GLY A 51 -15.64 -4.12 -1.27
C GLY A 51 -14.34 -3.37 -0.96
N CYS A 52 -13.24 -3.67 -1.63
CA CYS A 52 -12.04 -2.82 -1.67
C CYS A 52 -12.10 -1.77 -2.79
N TRP A 53 -11.30 -0.72 -2.66
CA TRP A 53 -10.96 0.16 -3.77
C TRP A 53 -9.63 -0.27 -4.39
N LYS A 54 -9.62 -0.38 -5.72
CA LYS A 54 -8.41 -0.53 -6.52
C LYS A 54 -8.13 0.77 -7.25
N VAL A 55 -6.86 1.16 -7.34
CA VAL A 55 -6.38 2.25 -8.18
C VAL A 55 -5.44 1.66 -9.22
N ARG A 56 -5.76 1.83 -10.49
CA ARG A 56 -4.82 1.59 -11.58
C ARG A 56 -4.07 2.89 -11.83
N VAL A 57 -2.75 2.80 -11.87
CA VAL A 57 -1.85 3.93 -12.05
C VAL A 57 -1.07 3.69 -13.33
N THR A 58 -1.21 4.59 -14.28
CA THR A 58 -0.41 4.56 -15.51
C THR A 58 0.73 5.55 -15.36
N VAL A 59 1.95 5.02 -15.39
CA VAL A 59 3.19 5.82 -15.41
C VAL A 59 3.51 6.17 -16.86
N ARG A 60 3.69 7.46 -17.15
CA ARG A 60 4.10 7.95 -18.47
C ARG A 60 5.60 8.30 -18.50
N GLY A 61 6.15 8.41 -19.71
CA GLY A 61 7.53 8.80 -19.94
C GLY A 61 8.46 7.62 -20.21
N LYS A 62 9.73 7.74 -19.77
CA LYS A 62 10.81 6.79 -20.11
C LYS A 62 10.60 5.39 -19.51
N THR A 63 9.98 5.32 -18.33
CA THR A 63 9.63 4.07 -17.64
C THR A 63 8.11 3.89 -17.66
N ALA A 64 7.56 3.79 -18.87
CA ALA A 64 6.11 3.66 -19.05
C ALA A 64 5.61 2.29 -18.59
N GLY A 65 4.44 2.27 -17.95
CA GLY A 65 3.83 1.03 -17.47
C GLY A 65 2.59 1.28 -16.63
N THR A 66 1.99 0.19 -16.16
CA THR A 66 0.79 0.23 -15.34
C THR A 66 0.99 -0.59 -14.06
N LEU A 67 0.61 -0.02 -12.93
CA LEU A 67 0.57 -0.71 -11.63
C LEU A 67 -0.82 -0.56 -11.01
N ASP A 68 -1.33 -1.64 -10.45
CA ASP A 68 -2.56 -1.63 -9.66
C ASP A 68 -2.21 -1.55 -8.17
N PHE A 69 -3.00 -0.79 -7.40
CA PHE A 69 -2.89 -0.65 -5.94
C PHE A 69 -4.23 -0.96 -5.28
N THR A 70 -4.23 -1.70 -4.17
CA THR A 70 -5.39 -1.82 -3.28
C THR A 70 -5.29 -0.77 -2.17
N LEU A 71 -6.37 -0.03 -1.93
CA LEU A 71 -6.45 0.97 -0.87
C LEU A 71 -7.03 0.36 0.41
N LEU A 72 -6.31 0.55 1.51
CA LEU A 72 -6.66 0.07 2.83
C LEU A 72 -6.67 1.23 3.83
N SER A 73 -7.60 1.20 4.78
CA SER A 73 -7.58 2.07 5.96
C SER A 73 -6.70 1.45 7.03
N THR A 74 -5.75 2.19 7.55
CA THR A 74 -4.96 1.74 8.70
C THR A 74 -5.78 1.84 10.00
N PRO A 75 -5.38 1.15 11.08
CA PRO A 75 -6.09 1.22 12.36
C PRO A 75 -6.13 2.62 12.98
N SER A 76 -5.18 3.48 12.64
CA SER A 76 -5.10 4.87 13.13
C SER A 76 -5.98 5.84 12.33
N GLY A 77 -6.63 5.37 11.25
CA GLY A 77 -7.40 6.20 10.32
C GLY A 77 -6.61 6.66 9.09
N GLY A 78 -5.33 6.30 8.97
CA GLY A 78 -4.50 6.54 7.78
C GLY A 78 -4.90 5.70 6.57
N MET A 79 -4.08 5.77 5.52
CA MET A 79 -4.22 5.05 4.27
C MET A 79 -2.95 4.30 3.92
N LEU A 80 -3.13 3.06 3.46
CA LEU A 80 -2.10 2.26 2.82
C LEU A 80 -2.51 2.01 1.36
N ALA A 81 -1.61 2.34 0.43
CA ALA A 81 -1.74 1.97 -0.99
C ALA A 81 -0.83 0.77 -1.29
N MET A 82 -1.39 -0.43 -1.24
CA MET A 82 -0.64 -1.68 -1.40
C MET A 82 -0.54 -2.06 -2.88
N PRO A 83 0.66 -2.13 -3.49
CA PRO A 83 0.81 -2.52 -4.89
C PRO A 83 0.40 -3.98 -5.14
N ARG A 84 -0.01 -4.27 -6.38
CA ARG A 84 -0.36 -5.61 -6.85
C ARG A 84 0.32 -5.90 -8.20
N PRO A 85 1.20 -6.93 -8.26
CA PRO A 85 1.73 -7.71 -7.14
C PRO A 85 2.64 -6.88 -6.23
N LEU A 86 2.80 -7.30 -4.97
CA LEU A 86 3.78 -6.70 -4.06
C LEU A 86 5.20 -7.09 -4.49
N PRO A 87 6.09 -6.14 -4.84
CA PRO A 87 7.48 -6.45 -5.16
C PRO A 87 8.20 -7.15 -4.01
N GLU A 88 9.00 -8.16 -4.31
CA GLU A 88 9.70 -8.97 -3.31
C GLU A 88 10.60 -8.14 -2.39
N ARG A 89 11.30 -7.16 -2.94
CA ARG A 89 12.13 -6.22 -2.16
C ARG A 89 11.32 -5.49 -1.09
N TRP A 90 10.09 -5.08 -1.43
CA TRP A 90 9.20 -4.45 -0.46
C TRP A 90 8.66 -5.44 0.55
N ARG A 91 8.44 -6.68 0.12
CA ARG A 91 8.03 -7.76 1.01
C ARG A 91 9.05 -7.99 2.14
N THR A 92 10.34 -8.04 1.80
CA THR A 92 11.40 -8.53 2.70
C THR A 92 12.30 -7.45 3.30
N GLN A 93 12.50 -6.31 2.63
CA GLN A 93 13.54 -5.34 3.02
C GLN A 93 13.03 -3.97 3.46
N THR A 94 11.93 -3.47 2.89
CA THR A 94 11.50 -2.09 3.16
C THR A 94 10.09 -1.95 3.72
N GLY A 95 9.19 -2.89 3.41
CA GLY A 95 7.76 -2.71 3.61
C GLY A 95 7.17 -1.60 2.73
N ILE A 96 5.90 -1.29 2.98
CA ILE A 96 5.12 -0.22 2.34
C ILE A 96 4.68 0.75 3.44
N THR A 97 5.09 2.00 3.32
CA THR A 97 4.72 3.05 4.28
C THR A 97 3.31 3.56 4.00
N ALA A 98 2.47 3.54 5.02
CA ALA A 98 1.20 4.24 5.04
C ALA A 98 1.39 5.71 5.43
N ASN A 99 0.41 6.57 5.15
CA ASN A 99 0.54 8.00 5.43
C ASN A 99 0.38 8.39 6.92
N ASP A 100 0.11 7.43 7.79
CA ASP A 100 0.16 7.57 9.25
C ASP A 100 1.54 7.19 9.83
N GLY A 101 2.51 6.86 8.96
CA GLY A 101 3.85 6.43 9.33
C GLY A 101 3.98 4.95 9.70
N THR A 102 2.88 4.19 9.72
CA THR A 102 2.97 2.73 9.89
C THR A 102 3.52 2.07 8.64
N VAL A 103 4.22 0.95 8.79
CA VAL A 103 4.84 0.22 7.67
C VAL A 103 4.32 -1.21 7.66
N TRP A 104 3.88 -1.67 6.50
CA TRP A 104 3.20 -2.95 6.33
C TRP A 104 3.84 -3.80 5.23
N THR A 105 3.70 -5.12 5.34
CA THR A 105 4.15 -6.08 4.33
C THR A 105 3.21 -7.29 4.28
N LEU A 106 3.43 -8.21 3.34
CA LEU A 106 2.75 -9.51 3.30
C LEU A 106 3.68 -10.61 3.81
N ASP A 107 3.17 -11.53 4.61
CA ASP A 107 3.85 -12.81 4.89
C ASP A 107 3.75 -13.77 3.67
N ASP A 108 4.36 -14.94 3.79
CA ASP A 108 4.36 -15.96 2.73
C ASP A 108 2.96 -16.52 2.42
N ALA A 109 2.04 -16.43 3.38
CA ALA A 109 0.63 -16.81 3.19
C ALA A 109 -0.21 -15.67 2.57
N GLY A 110 0.39 -14.51 2.32
CA GLY A 110 -0.29 -13.34 1.77
C GLY A 110 -1.09 -12.56 2.81
N ASN A 111 -0.87 -12.78 4.12
CA ASN A 111 -1.49 -11.99 5.17
C ASN A 111 -0.76 -10.67 5.35
N LEU A 112 -1.53 -9.60 5.55
CA LEU A 112 -1.00 -8.28 5.84
C LEU A 112 -0.50 -8.20 7.29
N ILE A 113 0.79 -7.92 7.46
CA ILE A 113 1.47 -7.86 8.76
C ILE A 113 2.28 -6.55 8.90
N PRO A 114 2.56 -6.08 10.12
CA PRO A 114 3.48 -4.98 10.34
C PRO A 114 4.89 -5.32 9.84
N PHE A 115 5.58 -4.37 9.21
CA PHE A 115 6.97 -4.55 8.79
C PHE A 115 7.93 -4.23 9.93
N THR A 116 8.74 -5.20 10.36
CA THR A 116 9.66 -5.08 11.52
C THR A 116 11.14 -5.00 11.12
N GLY A 117 11.46 -4.75 9.85
CA GLY A 117 12.85 -4.54 9.40
C GLY A 117 13.70 -5.80 9.20
N SER A 118 13.11 -6.99 9.30
CA SER A 118 13.75 -8.26 8.96
C SER A 118 12.69 -9.36 8.80
N HIS A 119 12.53 -9.88 7.59
CA HIS A 119 11.90 -11.20 7.40
C HIS A 119 13.04 -12.22 7.47
N PRO A 120 13.10 -13.12 8.47
CA PRO A 120 14.00 -14.26 8.37
C PRO A 120 13.54 -15.12 7.20
N SER A 121 14.49 -15.48 6.34
CA SER A 121 14.32 -16.43 5.25
C SER A 121 13.90 -17.81 5.74
#